data_AF-A0A8S3TBT2-F1
#
_entry.id   AF-A0A8S3TBT2-F1
#
_cell.length_a   1.000
_cell.length_b   1.000
_cell.length_c   1.000
_cell.angle_alpha   90.00
_cell.angle_beta   90.00
_cell.angle_gamma   90.00
#
_symmetry.space_group_name_H-M   'P 1'
#
loop_
_entity.id
_entity.type
_entity.pdbx_description
1 polymer ?
#
loop_
_entity_poly.entity_id
_entity_poly.type
_entity_poly.pdbx_seq_one_letter_code
_entity_poly.pdbx_strand_id
1 'polypeptide(L)'
;MACKPLKPKPVRRKIFLWKKAEIHNIKEDLQNFITTFKNIKDRSVESLWQAFKTAVQTTIEKRVPTKMTQGRNTIRRIINQKQKAHKKARKTKKKRDKDRYKRLQQEVQWEVRQANKKYMEEVSSDYRDNAKKFWSYIKSKDQEWTGGHLKKPKRDFCK
;
A
#
# COMPACT_ATOMS: atom_id res chain seq x y z
N MET A 1 -19.42 -27.42 -25.15
CA MET A 1 -18.56 -26.80 -24.11
C MET A 1 -18.90 -25.31 -24.02
N ALA A 2 -19.46 -24.82 -22.92
CA ALA A 2 -19.80 -23.40 -22.80
C ALA A 2 -18.57 -22.59 -22.35
N CYS A 3 -18.04 -21.74 -23.24
CA CYS A 3 -16.99 -20.77 -22.88
C CYS A 3 -17.57 -19.75 -21.90
N LYS A 4 -17.11 -19.79 -20.64
CA LYS A 4 -17.50 -18.79 -19.65
C LYS A 4 -16.97 -17.41 -20.09
N PRO A 5 -17.80 -16.35 -20.08
CA PRO A 5 -17.34 -15.02 -20.45
C PRO A 5 -16.24 -14.55 -19.48
N LEU A 6 -15.16 -14.00 -20.04
CA LEU A 6 -14.07 -13.43 -19.25
C LEU A 6 -14.60 -12.21 -18.48
N LYS A 7 -14.59 -12.28 -17.15
CA LYS A 7 -14.98 -11.14 -16.31
C LYS A 7 -14.00 -9.98 -16.53
N PRO A 8 -14.47 -8.75 -16.81
CA PRO A 8 -13.59 -7.61 -16.95
C PRO A 8 -12.85 -7.35 -15.64
N LYS A 9 -11.58 -6.93 -15.75
CA LYS A 9 -10.79 -6.57 -14.57
C LYS A 9 -11.42 -5.32 -13.94
N PRO A 10 -11.51 -5.23 -12.61
CA PRO A 10 -12.00 -4.03 -11.96
C PRO A 10 -11.11 -2.83 -12.33
N VAL A 11 -11.75 -1.69 -12.64
CA VAL A 11 -11.07 -0.45 -12.97
C VAL A 11 -10.26 0.02 -11.76
N ARG A 12 -8.98 0.33 -11.98
CA ARG A 12 -8.12 0.90 -10.94
C ARG A 12 -8.43 2.39 -10.80
N ARG A 13 -8.78 2.83 -9.60
CA ARG A 13 -9.07 4.25 -9.31
C ARG A 13 -7.87 4.90 -8.62
N LYS A 14 -7.62 6.18 -8.94
CA LYS A 14 -6.69 7.07 -8.22
C LYS A 14 -7.36 7.46 -6.91
N ILE A 15 -6.66 7.28 -5.79
CA ILE A 15 -7.13 7.57 -4.44
C ILE A 15 -6.18 8.62 -3.84
N PHE A 16 -6.74 9.75 -3.43
CA PHE A 16 -6.02 10.82 -2.74
C PHE A 16 -5.86 10.49 -1.25
N LEU A 17 -4.64 10.63 -0.75
CA LEU A 17 -4.29 10.32 0.65
C LEU A 17 -4.34 11.59 1.51
N TRP A 18 -5.55 12.06 1.81
CA TRP A 18 -5.76 13.29 2.59
C TRP A 18 -5.09 13.31 3.95
N LYS A 19 -4.95 12.15 4.61
CA LYS A 19 -4.22 12.05 5.89
C LYS A 19 -2.74 12.42 5.77
N LYS A 20 -2.14 12.25 4.58
CA LYS A 20 -0.75 12.59 4.28
C LYS A 20 -0.61 13.89 3.50
N ALA A 21 -1.71 14.63 3.33
CA ALA A 21 -1.69 15.90 2.60
C ALA A 21 -1.14 17.02 3.50
N GLU A 22 -0.30 17.87 2.92
CA GLU A 22 0.19 19.09 3.57
C GLU A 22 -0.88 20.19 3.44
N ILE A 23 -1.88 20.16 4.33
CA ILE A 23 -3.03 21.06 4.28
C ILE A 23 -2.62 22.54 4.33
N HIS A 24 -1.55 22.85 5.06
CA HIS A 24 -1.04 24.21 5.17
C HIS A 24 -0.58 24.76 3.81
N ASN A 25 0.21 23.97 3.08
CA ASN A 25 0.75 24.34 1.77
C ASN A 25 -0.36 24.48 0.71
N ILE A 26 -1.43 23.68 0.84
CA ILE A 26 -2.62 23.83 -0.02
C ILE A 26 -3.28 25.19 0.21
N LYS A 27 -3.43 25.62 1.47
CA LYS A 27 -4.01 26.93 1.79
C LYS A 27 -3.15 28.06 1.25
N GLU A 28 -1.84 27.98 1.41
CA GLU A 28 -0.91 28.98 0.89
C GLU A 28 -0.97 29.09 -0.65
N ASP A 29 -0.92 27.96 -1.36
CA ASP A 29 -1.05 27.93 -2.82
C ASP A 29 -2.36 28.56 -3.30
N LEU A 30 -3.48 28.30 -2.59
CA LEU A 30 -4.78 28.88 -2.93
C LEU A 30 -4.86 30.38 -2.61
N GLN A 31 -4.24 30.84 -1.53
CA GLN A 31 -4.15 32.28 -1.22
C GLN A 31 -3.34 33.03 -2.28
N ASN A 32 -2.23 32.44 -2.71
CA ASN A 32 -1.42 32.98 -3.81
C ASN A 32 -2.20 32.96 -5.14
N PHE A 33 -3.05 31.96 -5.37
CA PHE A 33 -3.90 31.94 -6.54
C PHE A 33 -4.93 33.08 -6.55
N ILE A 34 -5.50 33.48 -5.41
CA ILE A 34 -6.49 34.57 -5.34
C ILE A 34 -5.94 35.89 -5.90
N THR A 35 -4.66 36.20 -5.66
CA THR A 35 -4.05 37.43 -6.20
C THR A 35 -3.91 37.35 -7.72
N THR A 36 -3.52 36.20 -8.27
CA THR A 36 -3.48 35.97 -9.72
C THR A 36 -4.86 35.98 -10.36
N PHE A 37 -5.87 35.43 -9.66
CA PHE A 37 -7.25 35.35 -10.13
C PHE A 37 -7.90 36.72 -10.31
N LYS A 38 -7.62 37.65 -9.39
CA LYS A 38 -8.10 39.04 -9.48
C LYS A 38 -7.55 39.80 -10.70
N ASN A 39 -6.40 39.40 -11.21
CA ASN A 39 -5.71 40.06 -12.32
C ASN A 39 -6.05 39.46 -13.70
N ILE A 40 -6.96 38.48 -13.77
CA ILE A 40 -7.38 37.88 -15.03
C ILE A 40 -8.19 38.91 -15.84
N LYS A 41 -7.74 39.15 -17.09
CA LYS A 41 -8.35 40.12 -18.01
C LYS A 41 -9.68 39.63 -18.60
N ASP A 42 -9.79 38.33 -18.85
CA ASP A 42 -10.99 37.71 -19.36
C ASP A 42 -12.03 37.52 -18.24
N ARG A 43 -13.13 38.26 -18.34
CA ARG A 43 -14.22 38.28 -17.34
C ARG A 43 -15.36 37.34 -17.70
N SER A 44 -15.21 36.50 -18.73
CA SER A 44 -16.18 35.46 -19.04
C SER A 44 -16.35 34.51 -17.85
N VAL A 45 -17.60 34.22 -17.47
CA VAL A 45 -17.93 33.34 -16.35
C VAL A 45 -17.32 31.95 -16.55
N GLU A 46 -17.37 31.42 -17.77
CA GLU A 46 -16.80 30.11 -18.09
C GLU A 46 -15.27 30.12 -17.96
N SER A 47 -14.61 31.17 -18.44
CA SER A 47 -13.15 31.32 -18.37
C SER A 47 -12.66 31.41 -16.92
N LEU A 48 -13.34 32.22 -16.11
CA LEU A 48 -13.08 32.35 -14.67
C LEU A 48 -13.32 31.02 -13.93
N TRP A 49 -14.41 30.33 -14.25
CA TRP A 49 -14.71 29.03 -13.66
C TRP A 49 -13.64 27.98 -14.00
N GLN A 50 -13.22 27.91 -15.26
CA GLN A 50 -12.16 26.99 -15.68
C GLN A 50 -10.82 27.32 -15.02
N ALA A 51 -10.47 28.61 -14.91
CA ALA A 51 -9.25 29.03 -14.22
C ALA A 51 -9.27 28.60 -12.75
N PHE A 52 -10.37 28.83 -12.04
CA PHE A 52 -10.55 28.40 -10.65
C PHE A 52 -10.46 26.88 -10.51
N LYS A 53 -11.22 26.14 -11.32
CA LYS A 53 -11.25 24.68 -11.28
C LYS A 53 -9.87 24.09 -11.54
N THR A 54 -9.15 24.61 -12.53
CA THR A 54 -7.82 24.14 -12.90
C THR A 54 -6.81 24.43 -11.80
N ALA A 55 -6.88 25.60 -11.17
CA ALA A 55 -6.03 25.93 -10.02
C ALA A 55 -6.26 24.96 -8.85
N VAL A 56 -7.52 24.74 -8.45
CA VAL A 56 -7.84 23.79 -7.37
C VAL A 56 -7.36 22.37 -7.72
N GLN A 57 -7.61 21.92 -8.94
CA GLN A 57 -7.23 20.59 -9.39
C GLN A 57 -5.70 20.41 -9.38
N THR A 58 -4.94 21.38 -9.91
CA THR A 58 -3.48 21.35 -9.95
C THR A 58 -2.86 21.41 -8.55
N THR A 59 -3.39 22.24 -7.65
CA THR A 59 -2.94 22.29 -6.25
C THR A 59 -3.16 20.94 -5.57
N ILE A 60 -4.33 20.32 -5.74
CA ILE A 60 -4.62 18.99 -5.16
C ILE A 60 -3.66 17.93 -5.72
N GLU A 61 -3.44 17.90 -7.03
CA GLU A 61 -2.57 16.92 -7.65
C GLU A 61 -1.10 17.07 -7.26
N LYS A 62 -0.65 18.31 -7.01
CA LYS A 62 0.72 18.62 -6.58
C LYS A 62 0.96 18.31 -5.09
N ARG A 63 -0.01 18.62 -4.23
CA ARG A 63 0.18 18.62 -2.76
C ARG A 63 -0.42 17.42 -2.04
N VAL A 64 -1.32 16.67 -2.68
CA VAL A 64 -1.95 15.49 -2.07
C VAL A 64 -1.33 14.22 -2.64
N PRO A 65 -0.58 13.44 -1.83
CA PRO A 65 -0.05 12.16 -2.26
C PRO A 65 -1.17 11.25 -2.76
N THR A 66 -0.93 10.54 -3.86
CA THR A 66 -1.93 9.64 -4.44
C THR A 66 -1.44 8.20 -4.46
N LYS A 67 -2.39 7.27 -4.38
CA LYS A 67 -2.15 5.85 -4.63
C LYS A 67 -3.21 5.29 -5.57
N MET A 68 -2.83 4.29 -6.35
CA MET A 68 -3.81 3.53 -7.13
C MET A 68 -4.44 2.45 -6.26
N THR A 69 -5.70 2.13 -6.55
CA THR A 69 -6.35 0.96 -5.97
C THR A 69 -5.52 -0.28 -6.31
N GLN A 70 -5.07 -1.02 -5.29
CA GLN A 70 -4.26 -2.21 -5.52
C GLN A 70 -5.08 -3.28 -6.24
N GLY A 71 -4.47 -3.93 -7.24
CA GLY A 71 -5.01 -5.15 -7.82
C GLY A 71 -4.97 -6.30 -6.81
N ARG A 72 -5.68 -7.40 -7.10
CA ARG A 72 -5.70 -8.63 -6.26
C ARG A 72 -4.30 -8.99 -5.75
N ASN A 73 -4.18 -9.20 -4.42
CA ASN A 73 -2.95 -9.54 -3.70
C ASN A 73 -2.04 -10.52 -4.47
N THR A 74 -0.94 -9.99 -5.00
CA THR A 74 0.04 -10.71 -5.83
C THR A 74 0.82 -11.73 -5.01
N ILE A 75 1.29 -11.36 -3.81
CA ILE A 75 2.11 -12.22 -2.95
C ILE A 75 1.37 -13.50 -2.55
N ARG A 76 0.10 -13.40 -2.13
CA ARG A 76 -0.71 -14.58 -1.77
C ARG A 76 -0.89 -15.53 -2.97
N ARG A 77 -1.00 -14.99 -4.18
CA ARG A 77 -1.09 -15.79 -5.40
C ARG A 77 0.21 -16.57 -5.64
N ILE A 78 1.36 -15.93 -5.49
CA ILE A 78 2.67 -16.57 -5.67
C ILE A 78 2.91 -17.62 -4.58
N ILE A 79 2.53 -17.35 -3.32
CA ILE A 79 2.55 -18.34 -2.22
C ILE A 79 1.71 -19.58 -2.57
N ASN A 80 0.49 -19.38 -3.07
CA ASN A 80 -0.38 -20.49 -3.49
C ASN A 80 0.22 -21.28 -4.66
N GLN A 81 0.89 -20.60 -5.61
CA GLN A 81 1.60 -21.26 -6.70
C GLN A 81 2.78 -22.09 -6.19
N LYS A 82 3.58 -21.56 -5.25
CA LYS A 82 4.66 -22.30 -4.57
C LYS A 82 4.11 -23.57 -3.91
N GLN A 83 3.01 -23.45 -3.14
CA GLN A 83 2.39 -24.60 -2.48
C GLN A 83 1.91 -25.66 -3.48
N LYS A 84 1.28 -25.25 -4.59
CA LYS A 84 0.87 -26.17 -5.67
C LYS A 84 2.07 -26.86 -6.32
N ALA A 85 3.15 -26.12 -6.60
CA ALA A 85 4.38 -26.66 -7.16
C ALA A 85 5.04 -27.67 -6.19
N HIS A 86 5.05 -27.37 -4.89
CA HIS A 86 5.55 -28.29 -3.86
C HIS A 86 4.77 -29.60 -3.82
N LYS A 87 3.42 -29.52 -3.79
CA LYS A 87 2.55 -30.71 -3.85
C LYS A 87 2.83 -31.55 -5.09
N LYS A 88 2.99 -30.90 -6.25
CA LYS A 88 3.30 -31.58 -7.51
C LYS A 88 4.68 -32.24 -7.48
N ALA A 89 5.72 -31.52 -7.04
CA ALA A 89 7.08 -32.04 -6.95
C ALA A 89 7.19 -33.26 -6.02
N ARG A 90 6.44 -33.26 -4.90
CA ARG A 90 6.33 -34.42 -4.00
C ARG A 90 5.67 -35.62 -4.66
N LYS A 91 4.63 -35.40 -5.48
CA LYS A 91 3.90 -36.47 -6.17
C LYS A 91 4.70 -37.06 -7.35
N THR A 92 5.27 -36.21 -8.21
CA THR A 92 5.90 -36.65 -9.46
C THR A 92 7.36 -37.04 -9.31
N LYS A 93 8.06 -36.51 -8.29
CA LYS A 93 9.50 -36.67 -8.04
C LYS A 93 10.42 -36.25 -9.21
N LYS A 94 9.89 -35.67 -10.29
CA LYS A 94 10.63 -35.23 -11.48
C LYS A 94 11.48 -33.99 -11.17
N LYS A 95 12.70 -33.95 -11.72
CA LYS A 95 13.64 -32.82 -11.58
C LYS A 95 12.99 -31.48 -11.98
N ARG A 96 12.33 -31.45 -13.13
CA ARG A 96 11.58 -30.27 -13.63
C ARG A 96 10.58 -29.69 -12.63
N ASP A 97 9.81 -30.53 -11.94
CA ASP A 97 8.81 -30.05 -10.97
C ASP A 97 9.48 -29.56 -9.67
N LYS A 98 10.59 -30.18 -9.25
CA LYS A 98 11.43 -29.72 -8.13
C LYS A 98 12.06 -28.35 -8.43
N ASP A 99 12.61 -28.17 -9.63
CA ASP A 99 13.25 -26.91 -10.05
C ASP A 99 12.23 -25.77 -10.11
N ARG A 100 11.03 -26.04 -10.64
CA ARG A 100 9.91 -25.08 -10.61
C ARG A 100 9.54 -24.67 -9.20
N TYR A 101 9.48 -25.61 -8.27
CA TYR A 101 9.21 -25.32 -6.85
C TYR A 101 10.31 -24.43 -6.25
N LYS A 102 11.59 -24.76 -6.45
CA LYS A 102 12.72 -23.97 -5.94
C LYS A 102 12.69 -22.53 -6.45
N ARG A 103 12.42 -22.32 -7.74
CA ARG A 103 12.28 -20.98 -8.34
C ARG A 103 11.15 -20.18 -7.66
N LEU A 104 9.96 -20.78 -7.53
CA LEU A 104 8.82 -20.14 -6.86
C LEU A 104 9.09 -19.88 -5.37
N GLN A 105 9.88 -20.73 -4.71
CA GLN A 105 10.28 -20.51 -3.33
C GLN A 105 11.16 -19.26 -3.18
N GLN A 106 12.17 -19.11 -4.05
CA GLN A 106 13.04 -17.94 -4.07
C GLN A 106 12.24 -16.66 -4.38
N GLU A 107 11.34 -16.72 -5.36
CA GLU A 107 10.45 -15.62 -5.72
C GLU A 107 9.58 -15.18 -4.53
N VAL A 108 8.92 -16.13 -3.84
CA VAL A 108 8.14 -15.84 -2.63
C VAL A 108 9.00 -15.21 -1.54
N GLN A 109 10.21 -15.75 -1.29
CA GLN A 109 11.09 -15.22 -0.26
C GLN A 109 11.56 -13.80 -0.58
N TRP A 110 11.83 -13.50 -1.84
CA TRP A 110 12.20 -12.16 -2.28
C TRP A 110 11.02 -11.19 -2.12
N GLU A 111 9.84 -11.54 -2.64
CA GLU A 111 8.62 -10.72 -2.53
C GLU A 111 8.24 -10.42 -1.07
N VAL A 112 8.30 -11.42 -0.18
CA VAL A 112 8.02 -11.24 1.25
C VAL A 112 9.06 -10.32 1.89
N ARG A 113 10.34 -10.45 1.54
CA ARG A 113 11.39 -9.55 2.04
C ARG A 113 11.19 -8.12 1.57
N GLN A 114 10.86 -7.91 0.29
CA GLN A 114 10.57 -6.58 -0.25
C GLN A 114 9.34 -5.95 0.42
N ALA A 115 8.27 -6.72 0.57
CA ALA A 115 7.06 -6.25 1.25
C ALA A 115 7.33 -5.89 2.71
N ASN A 116 8.15 -6.68 3.41
CA ASN A 116 8.51 -6.39 4.79
C ASN A 116 9.41 -5.16 4.91
N LYS A 117 10.43 -5.04 4.05
CA LYS A 117 11.30 -3.85 3.98
C LYS A 117 10.48 -2.58 3.78
N LYS A 118 9.57 -2.60 2.80
CA LYS A 118 8.67 -1.46 2.53
C LYS A 118 7.77 -1.15 3.72
N TYR A 119 7.19 -2.16 4.35
CA TYR A 119 6.36 -1.96 5.54
C TYR A 119 7.17 -1.35 6.70
N MET A 120 8.41 -1.78 6.90
CA MET A 120 9.32 -1.23 7.91
C MET A 120 9.67 0.23 7.65
N GLU A 121 9.97 0.60 6.41
CA GLU A 121 10.21 1.98 6.01
C GLU A 121 8.99 2.85 6.32
N GLU A 122 7.79 2.40 5.94
CA GLU A 122 6.53 3.11 6.20
C GLU A 122 6.21 3.26 7.70
N VAL A 123 6.48 2.22 8.49
CA VAL A 123 6.20 2.24 9.94
C VAL A 123 7.24 3.05 10.70
N SER A 124 8.47 3.09 10.22
CA SER A 124 9.55 3.89 10.82
C SER A 124 9.38 5.38 10.48
N SER A 125 8.97 5.71 9.24
CA SER A 125 8.68 7.10 8.86
C SER A 125 7.54 7.69 9.68
N ASP A 126 6.49 6.89 9.88
CA ASP A 126 5.28 7.32 10.60
C ASP A 126 5.40 7.10 12.13
N TYR A 127 6.60 6.81 12.67
CA TYR A 127 6.82 6.47 14.09
C TYR A 127 6.37 7.59 15.04
N ARG A 128 6.72 8.85 14.71
CA ARG A 128 6.37 10.01 15.56
C ARG A 128 4.87 10.21 15.66
N ASP A 129 4.14 9.96 14.57
CA ASP A 129 2.69 10.15 14.51
C ASP A 129 1.90 8.91 14.94
N ASN A 130 2.46 7.71 14.79
CA ASN A 130 1.75 6.44 15.02
C ASN A 130 2.65 5.39 15.70
N ALA A 131 3.26 5.74 16.84
CA ALA A 131 4.14 4.89 17.62
C ALA A 131 3.55 3.49 17.95
N LYS A 132 2.23 3.39 18.13
CA LYS A 132 1.54 2.12 18.39
C LYS A 132 1.79 1.07 17.30
N LYS A 133 1.79 1.48 16.02
CA LYS A 133 1.98 0.56 14.88
C LYS A 133 3.41 0.01 14.84
N PHE A 134 4.38 0.88 15.12
CA PHE A 134 5.79 0.52 15.26
C PHE A 134 5.99 -0.48 16.41
N TRP A 135 5.56 -0.14 17.62
CA TRP A 135 5.73 -1.03 18.78
C TRP A 135 4.97 -2.35 18.64
N SER A 136 3.80 -2.35 18.00
CA SER A 136 3.07 -3.58 17.70
C SER A 136 3.86 -4.48 16.76
N TYR A 137 4.53 -3.92 15.75
CA TYR A 137 5.36 -4.70 14.84
C TYR A 137 6.61 -5.24 15.54
N ILE A 138 7.35 -4.41 16.28
CA ILE A 138 8.53 -4.86 17.04
C ILE A 138 8.17 -6.00 18.01
N LYS A 139 7.07 -5.87 18.77
CA LYS A 139 6.59 -6.93 19.66
C LYS A 139 6.21 -8.21 18.92
N SER A 140 5.65 -8.11 17.72
CA SER A 140 5.35 -9.30 16.92
C SER A 140 6.61 -10.07 16.51
N LYS A 141 7.74 -9.38 16.32
CA LYS A 141 9.03 -10.00 16.00
C LYS A 141 9.70 -10.65 17.20
N ASP A 142 9.55 -10.05 18.38
CA ASP A 142 10.03 -10.62 19.64
C ASP A 142 9.28 -11.93 20.00
N GLN A 143 7.99 -12.01 19.65
CA GLN A 143 7.18 -13.23 19.79
C GLN A 143 7.54 -14.34 18.78
N GLU A 144 8.07 -13.99 17.60
CA GLU A 144 8.58 -14.97 16.63
C GLU A 144 9.86 -15.64 17.15
N TRP A 145 10.69 -14.92 17.92
CA TRP A 145 11.93 -15.43 18.51
C TRP A 145 11.69 -16.31 19.74
N THR A 146 10.65 -16.00 20.53
CA THR A 146 10.30 -16.74 21.74
C THR A 146 9.39 -17.96 21.52
N GLY A 147 9.16 -18.38 20.27
CA GLY A 147 8.49 -19.65 19.94
C GLY A 147 7.19 -19.86 20.70
N GLY A 148 6.12 -19.19 20.28
CA GLY A 148 4.84 -19.14 20.99
C GLY A 148 4.32 -20.48 21.55
N HIS A 149 4.64 -20.76 22.80
CA HIS A 149 3.86 -21.51 23.79
C HIS A 149 4.45 -21.29 25.20
N LEU A 150 4.34 -20.08 25.73
CA LEU A 150 4.28 -19.89 27.18
C LEU A 150 3.07 -19.01 27.49
N LYS A 151 2.08 -19.62 28.14
CA LYS A 151 0.96 -18.94 28.78
C LYS A 151 1.54 -17.81 29.63
N LYS A 152 1.06 -16.58 29.44
CA LYS A 152 1.45 -15.43 30.26
C LYS A 152 1.34 -15.81 31.75
N PRO A 153 2.35 -15.62 32.60
CA PRO A 153 2.11 -15.67 34.04
C PRO A 153 1.11 -14.57 34.38
N LYS A 154 0.10 -14.90 35.20
CA LYS A 154 -0.81 -13.92 35.80
C LYS A 154 0.08 -12.85 36.43
N ARG A 155 -0.11 -11.59 36.00
CA ARG A 155 0.44 -10.45 36.73
C ARG A 155 -0.41 -10.32 37.97
N ASP A 156 0.06 -10.90 39.07
CA ASP A 156 -0.46 -10.59 40.39
C ASP A 156 -0.15 -9.10 40.62
N PHE A 157 -1.20 -8.30 40.59
CA PHE A 157 -1.15 -6.92 41.04
C PHE A 157 -0.97 -6.97 42.56
N CYS A 158 0.23 -6.69 43.02
CA CYS A 158 0.47 -6.29 44.40
C CYS A 158 0.34 -4.77 44.47
N LYS A 159 -0.79 -4.30 45.00
CA LYS A 159 -0.95 -3.09 45.82
C LYS A 159 -2.17 -3.30 46.70
#